data_AF-A0AA37SVC5-F1
#
_entry.id   AF-A0AA37SVC5-F1
#
_cell.length_a   1.000
_cell.length_b   1.000
_cell.length_c   1.000
_cell.angle_alpha   90.00
_cell.angle_beta   90.00
_cell.angle_gamma   90.00
#
_symmetry.space_group_name_H-M   'P 1'
#
loop_
_entity.id
_entity.type
_entity.pdbx_description
1 polymer ?
#
loop_
_entity_poly.entity_id
_entity_poly.type
_entity_poly.pdbx_seq_one_letter_code
_entity_poly.pdbx_strand_id
1 'polypeptide(L)'
;MEITRFLRERYFFVVVALATSAALSTNTQAAVMDDKAKQIADKTVEVMGGRESYDATRYLTWVFFGRNFHVWDKYTGDVRIESKDGDLVLMNINTKLGKVWKNGKEITDDKVLNDKLEWGYRTWINDSYWLVMPYKLHDDGVTLKYTREDKTADGKPADVLTMTFEDVGVTPDNKYEIFVEKDSHMITQWKYYPKADNTEARFEIPWKNWAYYGDIMLSDDRGKMNLSPVNVYQSLPKSVLTSPASVQNIPGAIL
;
A
#
# COMPACT_ATOMS: atom_id res chain seq x y z
N MET A 1 -7.57 -6.75 21.00
CA MET A 1 -8.51 -5.61 20.92
C MET A 1 -7.72 -4.29 21.01
N GLU A 2 -6.67 -4.12 20.20
CA GLU A 2 -5.79 -2.93 20.25
C GLU A 2 -5.41 -2.36 18.88
N ILE A 3 -5.55 -3.13 17.78
CA ILE A 3 -5.20 -2.64 16.44
C ILE A 3 -6.31 -1.74 15.86
N THR A 4 -7.57 -1.99 16.19
CA THR A 4 -8.72 -1.21 15.69
C THR A 4 -8.88 0.18 16.31
N ARG A 5 -8.14 0.50 17.38
CA ARG A 5 -8.24 1.79 18.08
C ARG A 5 -7.32 2.87 17.50
N PHE A 6 -6.34 2.52 16.67
CA PHE A 6 -5.27 3.45 16.27
C PHE A 6 -5.59 4.36 15.06
N LEU A 7 -6.74 4.19 14.40
CA LEU A 7 -7.18 5.07 13.29
C LEU A 7 -7.99 6.30 13.75
N ARG A 8 -8.11 6.54 15.05
CA ARG A 8 -8.79 7.70 15.61
C ARG A 8 -7.93 8.34 16.71
N GLU A 9 -7.02 9.23 16.35
CA GLU A 9 -6.59 10.31 17.25
C GLU A 9 -5.95 11.48 16.46
N ARG A 10 -6.75 12.56 16.43
CA ARG A 10 -6.55 14.00 16.16
C ARG A 10 -5.14 14.53 15.80
N TYR A 11 -5.08 15.29 14.71
CA TYR A 11 -4.41 16.61 14.68
C TYR A 11 -5.26 17.60 13.87
N PHE A 12 -5.62 18.72 14.52
CA PHE A 12 -6.24 19.89 13.90
C PHE A 12 -5.11 20.82 13.45
N PHE A 13 -5.04 21.17 12.17
CA PHE A 13 -4.34 22.36 11.71
C PHE A 13 -5.21 23.08 10.70
N VAL A 14 -5.53 24.34 11.01
CA VAL A 14 -6.16 25.29 10.09
C VAL A 14 -5.05 25.82 9.18
N VAL A 15 -5.20 25.67 7.87
CA VAL A 15 -4.35 26.34 6.89
C VAL A 15 -5.22 27.27 6.04
N VAL A 16 -4.91 28.55 6.10
CA VAL A 16 -5.51 29.60 5.27
C VAL A 16 -4.94 29.47 3.85
N ALA A 17 -5.81 29.36 2.86
CA ALA A 17 -5.43 29.23 1.45
C ALA A 17 -5.13 30.60 0.84
N LEU A 18 -3.90 30.77 0.33
CA LEU A 18 -3.55 31.77 -0.68
C LEU A 18 -3.11 31.00 -1.92
N ALA A 19 -3.91 31.08 -2.98
CA ALA A 19 -3.65 30.40 -4.23
C ALA A 19 -2.60 31.16 -5.05
N THR A 20 -1.40 30.59 -5.17
CA THR A 20 -0.46 30.91 -6.23
C THR A 20 -0.18 29.62 -7.01
N SER A 21 -0.33 29.70 -8.34
CA SER A 21 -0.03 28.61 -9.26
C SER A 21 1.49 28.37 -9.30
N ALA A 22 1.96 27.41 -8.50
CA ALA A 22 3.30 26.86 -8.61
C ALA A 22 3.27 25.64 -9.54
N ALA A 23 4.14 25.61 -10.54
CA ALA A 23 4.43 24.38 -11.26
C ALA A 23 4.94 23.35 -10.24
N LEU A 24 4.29 22.18 -10.17
CA LEU A 24 4.70 21.07 -9.32
C LEU A 24 6.05 20.53 -9.81
N SER A 25 7.14 20.99 -9.22
CA SER A 25 8.39 20.22 -9.24
C SER A 25 8.23 19.14 -8.17
N THR A 26 8.09 17.88 -8.59
CA THR A 26 8.22 16.75 -7.68
C THR A 26 9.70 16.56 -7.41
N ASN A 27 10.25 17.27 -6.42
CA ASN A 27 11.54 16.91 -5.84
C ASN A 27 11.37 15.60 -5.06
N THR A 28 11.23 14.48 -5.77
CA THR A 28 11.28 13.16 -5.14
C THR A 28 12.73 12.70 -5.20
N GLN A 29 13.35 12.55 -4.04
CA GLN A 29 14.73 12.10 -3.92
C GLN A 29 14.81 10.63 -4.38
N ALA A 30 15.75 10.31 -5.27
CA ALA A 30 15.97 8.92 -5.69
C ALA A 30 16.26 8.01 -4.49
N ALA A 31 15.87 6.74 -4.57
CA ALA A 31 16.12 5.76 -3.52
C ALA A 31 17.61 5.68 -3.14
N VAL A 32 17.89 5.56 -1.84
CA VAL A 32 19.25 5.41 -1.30
C VAL A 32 19.42 4.00 -0.76
N MET A 33 20.28 3.20 -1.39
CA MET A 33 20.45 1.79 -1.04
C MET A 33 21.93 1.43 -0.93
N ASP A 34 22.31 0.65 0.09
CA ASP A 34 23.62 0.02 0.07
C ASP A 34 23.66 -1.18 -0.89
N ASP A 35 24.86 -1.54 -1.36
CA ASP A 35 25.03 -2.57 -2.40
C ASP A 35 24.47 -3.93 -1.98
N LYS A 36 24.59 -4.32 -0.70
CA LYS A 36 24.09 -5.61 -0.23
C LYS A 36 22.57 -5.61 -0.14
N ALA A 37 21.98 -4.53 0.37
CA ALA A 37 20.53 -4.34 0.41
C ALA A 37 19.93 -4.35 -0.99
N LYS A 38 20.59 -3.68 -1.94
CA LYS A 38 20.18 -3.66 -3.34
C LYS A 38 20.18 -5.08 -3.93
N GLN A 39 21.26 -5.85 -3.75
CA GLN A 39 21.33 -7.22 -4.26
C GLN A 39 20.23 -8.13 -3.68
N ILE A 40 19.91 -7.98 -2.39
CA ILE A 40 18.84 -8.75 -1.74
C ILE A 40 17.47 -8.31 -2.29
N ALA A 41 17.22 -7.02 -2.41
CA ALA A 41 15.98 -6.48 -2.95
C ALA A 41 15.76 -6.87 -4.43
N ASP A 42 16.81 -6.81 -5.25
CA ASP A 42 16.78 -7.25 -6.66
C ASP A 42 16.36 -8.72 -6.75
N LYS A 43 17.02 -9.61 -6.01
CA LYS A 43 16.68 -11.05 -5.97
C LYS A 43 15.27 -11.29 -5.46
N THR A 44 14.84 -10.55 -4.45
CA THR A 44 13.48 -10.64 -3.89
C THR A 44 12.44 -10.31 -4.96
N VAL A 45 12.63 -9.21 -5.69
CA VAL A 45 11.72 -8.81 -6.77
C VAL A 45 11.78 -9.79 -7.94
N GLU A 46 12.97 -10.30 -8.29
CA GLU A 46 13.18 -11.30 -9.34
C GLU A 46 12.38 -12.58 -9.06
N VAL A 47 12.52 -13.19 -7.88
CA VAL A 47 11.78 -14.43 -7.54
C VAL A 47 10.27 -14.21 -7.47
N MET A 48 9.83 -12.98 -7.22
CA MET A 48 8.42 -12.59 -7.20
C MET A 48 7.82 -12.31 -8.59
N GLY A 49 8.57 -12.54 -9.67
CA GLY A 49 8.13 -12.34 -11.05
C GLY A 49 8.82 -11.18 -11.79
N GLY A 50 9.67 -10.43 -11.09
CA GLY A 50 10.47 -9.35 -11.66
C GLY A 50 9.75 -8.01 -11.76
N ARG A 51 10.55 -6.95 -11.93
CA ARG A 51 10.05 -5.57 -11.99
C ARG A 51 9.18 -5.34 -13.23
N GLU A 52 9.55 -5.89 -14.37
CA GLU A 52 8.80 -5.73 -15.63
C GLU A 52 7.38 -6.31 -15.52
N SER A 53 7.24 -7.51 -14.95
CA SER A 53 5.92 -8.14 -14.73
C SER A 53 5.05 -7.33 -13.76
N TYR A 54 5.65 -6.79 -12.70
CA TYR A 54 4.95 -5.87 -11.81
C TYR A 54 4.51 -4.62 -12.56
N ASP A 55 5.40 -3.95 -13.29
CA ASP A 55 5.08 -2.73 -14.02
C ASP A 55 4.03 -2.97 -15.13
N ALA A 56 4.02 -4.15 -15.75
CA ALA A 56 3.00 -4.58 -16.71
C ALA A 56 1.65 -4.96 -16.08
N THR A 57 1.61 -5.20 -14.77
CA THR A 57 0.36 -5.49 -14.05
C THR A 57 -0.50 -4.24 -13.99
N ARG A 58 -1.70 -4.29 -14.58
CA ARG A 58 -2.57 -3.12 -14.67
C ARG A 58 -3.57 -3.01 -13.53
N TYR A 59 -4.46 -3.97 -13.37
CA TYR A 59 -5.52 -3.89 -12.35
C TYR A 59 -5.22 -4.80 -11.18
N LEU A 60 -5.28 -4.24 -9.97
CA LEU A 60 -5.22 -4.97 -8.70
C LEU A 60 -6.53 -4.80 -7.96
N THR A 61 -7.05 -5.88 -7.40
CA THR A 61 -8.18 -5.83 -6.46
C THR A 61 -7.85 -6.59 -5.19
N TRP A 62 -8.23 -6.05 -4.04
CA TRP A 62 -8.04 -6.72 -2.75
C TRP A 62 -9.07 -6.25 -1.72
N VAL A 63 -9.27 -7.02 -0.65
CA VAL A 63 -10.07 -6.59 0.50
C VAL A 63 -9.18 -6.41 1.71
N PHE A 64 -8.89 -5.15 2.07
CA PHE A 64 -8.07 -4.82 3.20
C PHE A 64 -8.78 -5.13 4.52
N PHE A 65 -8.34 -6.20 5.19
CA PHE A 65 -8.76 -6.63 6.53
C PHE A 65 -10.28 -6.81 6.68
N GLY A 66 -10.96 -7.24 5.60
CA GLY A 66 -12.41 -7.37 5.56
C GLY A 66 -13.17 -6.03 5.69
N ARG A 67 -12.51 -4.89 5.43
CA ARG A 67 -13.07 -3.55 5.62
C ARG A 67 -13.21 -2.76 4.32
N ASN A 68 -12.12 -2.64 3.57
CA ASN A 68 -12.07 -1.81 2.38
C ASN A 68 -11.81 -2.71 1.17
N PHE A 69 -12.75 -2.78 0.24
CA PHE A 69 -12.50 -3.37 -1.06
C PHE A 69 -11.90 -2.32 -1.98
N HIS A 70 -10.82 -2.69 -2.66
CA HIS A 70 -10.08 -1.82 -3.56
C HIS A 70 -10.11 -2.37 -4.98
N VAL A 71 -10.23 -1.48 -5.96
CA VAL A 71 -9.82 -1.68 -7.35
C VAL A 71 -8.84 -0.57 -7.69
N TRP A 72 -7.69 -0.90 -8.25
CA TRP A 72 -6.66 0.06 -8.63
C TRP A 72 -6.21 -0.20 -10.07
N ASP A 73 -6.40 0.79 -10.96
CA ASP A 73 -5.73 0.85 -12.27
C ASP A 73 -4.35 1.51 -12.08
N LYS A 74 -3.29 0.69 -12.07
CA LYS A 74 -1.91 1.16 -11.91
C LYS A 74 -1.49 2.13 -13.01
N TYR A 75 -2.06 2.02 -14.20
CA TYR A 75 -1.61 2.79 -15.37
C TYR A 75 -2.16 4.21 -15.34
N THR A 76 -3.42 4.38 -14.94
CA THR A 76 -4.06 5.70 -14.90
C THR A 76 -4.01 6.35 -13.53
N GLY A 77 -3.89 5.54 -12.47
CA GLY A 77 -4.05 5.97 -11.08
C GLY A 77 -5.51 6.04 -10.62
N ASP A 78 -6.46 5.52 -11.41
CA ASP A 78 -7.86 5.49 -11.01
C ASP A 78 -8.09 4.38 -9.97
N VAL A 79 -8.84 4.71 -8.91
CA VAL A 79 -9.17 3.79 -7.83
C VAL A 79 -10.67 3.80 -7.52
N ARG A 80 -11.16 2.62 -7.16
CA ARG A 80 -12.46 2.41 -6.48
C ARG A 80 -12.17 1.90 -5.09
N ILE A 81 -12.72 2.55 -4.07
CA ILE A 81 -12.65 2.10 -2.68
C ILE A 81 -14.07 1.97 -2.15
N GLU A 82 -14.47 0.77 -1.77
CA GLU A 82 -15.73 0.50 -1.08
C GLU A 82 -15.42 0.18 0.38
N SER A 83 -15.98 0.96 1.29
CA SER A 83 -15.89 0.71 2.72
C SER A 83 -17.09 -0.10 3.19
N LYS A 84 -16.86 -1.04 4.11
CA LYS A 84 -17.91 -1.73 4.87
C LYS A 84 -18.89 -0.80 5.60
N ASP A 85 -18.50 0.45 5.82
CA ASP A 85 -19.32 1.47 6.47
C ASP A 85 -20.27 2.19 5.47
N GLY A 86 -20.28 1.77 4.19
CA GLY A 86 -21.21 2.26 3.16
C GLY A 86 -20.67 3.42 2.30
N ASP A 87 -19.40 3.80 2.48
CA ASP A 87 -18.75 4.82 1.65
C ASP A 87 -18.19 4.21 0.36
N LEU A 88 -18.39 4.89 -0.77
CA LEU A 88 -17.75 4.61 -2.05
C LEU A 88 -16.93 5.82 -2.47
N VAL A 89 -15.67 5.60 -2.81
CA VAL A 89 -14.77 6.62 -3.40
C VAL A 89 -14.37 6.16 -4.79
N LEU A 90 -14.60 7.01 -5.79
CA LEU A 90 -14.05 6.89 -7.13
C LEU A 90 -13.15 8.10 -7.37
N MET A 91 -11.85 7.90 -7.46
CA MET A 91 -10.90 9.01 -7.59
C MET A 91 -9.68 8.62 -8.40
N ASN A 92 -8.92 9.62 -8.83
CA ASN A 92 -7.59 9.44 -9.38
C ASN A 92 -6.54 9.85 -8.34
N ILE A 93 -5.60 8.96 -8.00
CA ILE A 93 -4.59 9.20 -6.96
C ILE A 93 -3.55 10.25 -7.36
N ASN A 94 -3.31 10.43 -8.67
CA ASN A 94 -2.31 11.38 -9.18
C ASN A 94 -2.85 12.81 -9.13
N THR A 95 -4.11 13.02 -9.52
CA THR A 95 -4.76 14.34 -9.47
C THR A 95 -5.40 14.62 -8.11
N LYS A 96 -5.65 13.58 -7.31
CA LYS A 96 -6.44 13.60 -6.06
C LYS A 96 -7.89 14.07 -6.22
N LEU A 97 -8.42 14.06 -7.44
CA LEU A 97 -9.79 14.45 -7.75
C LEU A 97 -10.69 13.22 -7.90
N GLY A 98 -11.98 13.38 -7.57
CA GLY A 98 -12.93 12.28 -7.67
C GLY A 98 -14.33 12.62 -7.19
N LYS A 99 -15.11 11.57 -6.95
CA LYS A 99 -16.47 11.60 -6.44
C LYS A 99 -16.63 10.61 -5.29
N VAL A 100 -17.51 10.95 -4.35
CA VAL A 100 -17.75 10.14 -3.16
C VAL A 100 -19.24 9.98 -2.94
N TRP A 101 -19.65 8.76 -2.59
CA TRP A 101 -20.99 8.45 -2.14
C TRP A 101 -20.93 7.94 -0.71
N LYS A 102 -21.93 8.30 0.09
CA LYS A 102 -22.15 7.76 1.43
C LYS A 102 -23.53 7.15 1.50
N ASN A 103 -23.59 5.84 1.75
CA ASN A 103 -24.84 5.08 1.75
C ASN A 103 -25.66 5.31 0.46
N GLY A 104 -24.99 5.29 -0.69
CA GLY A 104 -25.60 5.49 -2.01
C GLY A 104 -25.91 6.94 -2.39
N LYS A 105 -25.73 7.92 -1.50
CA LYS A 105 -25.95 9.34 -1.80
C LYS A 105 -24.64 10.05 -2.15
N GLU A 106 -24.58 10.69 -3.32
CA GLU A 106 -23.41 11.49 -3.74
C GLU A 106 -23.21 12.67 -2.80
N ILE A 107 -21.95 12.91 -2.42
CA ILE A 107 -21.53 14.07 -1.65
C ILE A 107 -21.18 15.18 -2.62
N THR A 108 -21.95 16.26 -2.58
CA THR A 108 -21.77 17.45 -3.44
C THR A 108 -21.32 18.69 -2.67
N ASP A 109 -21.21 18.62 -1.34
CA ASP A 109 -20.61 19.69 -0.54
C ASP A 109 -19.09 19.62 -0.67
N ASP A 110 -18.47 20.69 -1.18
CA ASP A 110 -17.04 20.71 -1.54
C ASP A 110 -16.13 20.42 -0.35
N LYS A 111 -16.46 20.93 0.84
CA LYS A 111 -15.62 20.71 2.02
C LYS A 111 -15.67 19.23 2.42
N VAL A 112 -16.87 18.66 2.52
CA VAL A 112 -17.06 17.25 2.90
C VAL A 112 -16.48 16.32 1.82
N LEU A 113 -16.60 16.68 0.53
CA LEU A 113 -16.01 15.95 -0.58
C LEU A 113 -14.49 15.90 -0.46
N ASN A 114 -13.84 17.05 -0.28
CA ASN A 114 -12.38 17.11 -0.16
C ASN A 114 -11.85 16.34 1.05
N ASP A 115 -12.52 16.45 2.21
CA ASP A 115 -12.18 15.66 3.41
C ASP A 115 -12.26 14.14 3.13
N LYS A 116 -13.23 13.71 2.31
CA LYS A 116 -13.41 12.30 1.93
C LYS A 116 -12.45 11.82 0.84
N LEU A 117 -12.08 12.67 -0.12
CA LEU A 117 -11.07 12.36 -1.12
C LEU A 117 -9.69 12.21 -0.49
N GLU A 118 -9.34 13.07 0.47
CA GLU A 118 -8.11 12.93 1.24
C GLU A 118 -8.12 11.62 2.04
N TRP A 119 -9.24 11.27 2.69
CA TRP A 119 -9.39 9.96 3.33
C TRP A 119 -9.20 8.80 2.35
N GLY A 120 -9.76 8.90 1.14
CA GLY A 120 -9.62 7.89 0.08
C GLY A 120 -8.17 7.70 -0.34
N TYR A 121 -7.45 8.79 -0.63
CA TYR A 121 -6.02 8.75 -0.96
C TYR A 121 -5.20 8.12 0.17
N ARG A 122 -5.41 8.57 1.42
CA ARG A 122 -4.69 8.04 2.59
C ARG A 122 -4.98 6.55 2.84
N THR A 123 -6.20 6.13 2.55
CA THR A 123 -6.62 4.72 2.67
C THR A 123 -5.96 3.88 1.58
N TRP A 124 -5.97 4.33 0.32
CA TRP A 124 -5.29 3.62 -0.77
C TRP A 124 -3.77 3.53 -0.55
N ILE A 125 -3.08 4.63 -0.22
CA ILE A 125 -1.61 4.60 -0.10
C ILE A 125 -1.17 3.67 1.04
N ASN A 126 -1.89 3.65 2.15
CA ASN A 126 -1.64 2.72 3.24
C ASN A 126 -1.94 1.28 2.79
N ASP A 127 -3.18 1.00 2.38
CA ASP A 127 -3.67 -0.35 2.13
C ASP A 127 -2.92 -1.02 0.96
N SER A 128 -2.53 -0.25 -0.07
CA SER A 128 -1.71 -0.76 -1.18
C SER A 128 -0.29 -1.11 -0.72
N TYR A 129 0.32 -0.34 0.19
CA TYR A 129 1.64 -0.68 0.74
C TYR A 129 1.61 -2.04 1.43
N TRP A 130 0.55 -2.35 2.19
CA TRP A 130 0.39 -3.67 2.79
C TRP A 130 0.33 -4.80 1.77
N LEU A 131 -0.11 -4.54 0.53
CA LEU A 131 -0.20 -5.54 -0.53
C LEU A 131 1.10 -5.67 -1.33
N VAL A 132 1.70 -4.55 -1.74
CA VAL A 132 2.76 -4.51 -2.77
C VAL A 132 4.13 -4.02 -2.28
N MET A 133 4.34 -3.83 -0.98
CA MET A 133 5.61 -3.32 -0.41
C MET A 133 6.89 -3.95 -1.02
N PRO A 134 6.99 -5.27 -1.26
CA PRO A 134 8.22 -5.84 -1.83
C PRO A 134 8.66 -5.22 -3.16
N TYR A 135 7.71 -4.83 -4.02
CA TYR A 135 7.99 -4.17 -5.29
C TYR A 135 8.38 -2.69 -5.12
N LYS A 136 8.15 -2.14 -3.92
CA LYS A 136 8.40 -0.76 -3.54
C LYS A 136 9.72 -0.55 -2.80
N LEU A 137 10.52 -1.60 -2.62
CA LEU A 137 11.85 -1.50 -2.00
C LEU A 137 12.81 -0.55 -2.75
N HIS A 138 12.51 -0.27 -4.01
CA HIS A 138 13.25 0.62 -4.90
C HIS A 138 12.51 1.93 -5.21
N ASP A 139 11.36 2.18 -4.56
CA ASP A 139 10.62 3.41 -4.81
C ASP A 139 11.46 4.63 -4.39
N ASP A 140 11.36 5.72 -5.13
CA ASP A 140 11.99 6.98 -4.75
C ASP A 140 11.56 7.38 -3.32
N GLY A 141 12.46 8.04 -2.59
CA GLY A 141 12.31 8.39 -1.18
C GLY A 141 12.52 7.22 -0.21
N VAL A 142 12.74 5.99 -0.69
CA VAL A 142 13.13 4.86 0.18
C VAL A 142 14.62 4.91 0.48
N THR A 143 14.97 4.80 1.75
CA THR A 143 16.32 4.41 2.17
C THR A 143 16.30 2.94 2.61
N LEU A 144 17.07 2.08 1.95
CA LEU A 144 17.16 0.65 2.26
C LEU A 144 18.59 0.26 2.65
N LYS A 145 18.75 -0.32 3.84
CA LYS A 145 20.05 -0.72 4.38
C LYS A 145 20.07 -2.17 4.84
N TYR A 146 21.10 -2.91 4.49
CA TYR A 146 21.40 -4.20 5.08
C TYR A 146 21.78 -3.99 6.54
N THR A 147 21.11 -4.71 7.43
CA THR A 147 21.27 -4.52 8.88
C THR A 147 22.10 -5.64 9.48
N ARG A 148 21.65 -6.89 9.31
CA ARG A 148 22.25 -8.07 9.93
C ARG A 148 21.75 -9.35 9.28
N GLU A 149 22.38 -10.46 9.64
CA GLU A 149 21.77 -11.78 9.53
C GLU A 149 20.94 -12.06 10.77
N ASP A 150 19.84 -12.79 10.61
CA ASP A 150 18.96 -13.20 11.69
C ASP A 150 18.27 -14.52 11.31
N LYS A 151 17.22 -14.89 12.04
CA LYS A 151 16.33 -15.98 11.66
C LYS A 151 14.91 -15.48 11.41
N THR A 152 14.24 -16.12 10.46
CA THR A 152 12.79 -16.00 10.27
C THR A 152 12.05 -16.51 11.51
N ALA A 153 10.74 -16.26 11.60
CA ALA A 153 9.93 -16.71 12.73
C ALA A 153 9.84 -18.25 12.85
N ASP A 154 10.07 -18.98 11.74
CA ASP A 154 10.18 -20.44 11.68
C ASP A 154 11.63 -20.95 11.82
N GLY A 155 12.60 -20.07 12.08
CA GLY A 155 13.97 -20.44 12.44
C GLY A 155 14.94 -20.61 11.26
N LYS A 156 14.54 -20.27 10.03
CA LYS A 156 15.39 -20.31 8.84
C LYS A 156 16.33 -19.11 8.78
N PRO A 157 17.53 -19.22 8.16
CA PRO A 157 18.42 -18.09 7.98
C PRO A 157 17.77 -16.96 7.17
N ALA A 158 17.92 -15.72 7.62
CA ALA A 158 17.41 -14.54 6.94
C ALA A 158 18.45 -13.42 6.89
N ASP A 159 18.42 -12.63 5.81
CA ASP A 159 18.98 -11.29 5.79
C ASP A 159 17.91 -10.29 6.24
N VAL A 160 18.29 -9.32 7.08
CA VAL A 160 17.40 -8.26 7.57
C VAL A 160 17.76 -6.94 6.92
N LEU A 161 16.79 -6.33 6.25
CA LEU A 161 16.89 -4.99 5.66
C LEU A 161 16.14 -3.98 6.53
N THR A 162 16.74 -2.84 6.81
CA THR A 162 16.07 -1.68 7.42
C THR A 162 15.61 -0.75 6.30
N MET A 163 14.33 -0.41 6.32
CA MET A 163 13.69 0.51 5.40
C MET A 163 13.17 1.74 6.16
N THR A 164 13.52 2.94 5.68
CA THR A 164 13.01 4.23 6.14
C THR A 164 12.59 5.08 4.95
N PHE A 165 11.85 6.16 5.20
CA PHE A 165 11.30 7.02 4.17
C PHE A 165 11.77 8.46 4.33
N GLU A 166 12.04 9.12 3.21
CA GLU A 166 12.32 10.54 3.12
C GLU A 166 11.38 11.15 2.07
N ASP A 167 10.57 12.13 2.48
CA ASP A 167 9.63 12.87 1.64
C ASP A 167 8.61 12.03 0.83
N VAL A 168 8.36 10.78 1.24
CA VAL A 168 7.37 9.89 0.61
C VAL A 168 6.40 9.22 1.60
N GLY A 169 5.19 8.95 1.12
CA GLY A 169 4.11 8.39 1.94
C GLY A 169 3.48 9.41 2.89
N VAL A 170 2.83 8.92 3.95
CA VAL A 170 2.15 9.75 4.96
C VAL A 170 2.71 9.52 6.38
N THR A 171 3.85 8.84 6.48
CA THR A 171 4.49 8.44 7.74
C THR A 171 6.04 8.45 7.61
N PRO A 172 6.65 9.64 7.50
CA PRO A 172 8.09 9.75 7.24
C PRO A 172 8.96 9.23 8.40
N ASP A 173 8.47 9.30 9.65
CA ASP A 173 9.25 8.88 10.82
C ASP A 173 9.36 7.34 10.97
N ASN A 174 8.58 6.58 10.22
CA ASN A 174 8.47 5.14 10.41
C ASN A 174 9.72 4.40 9.93
N LYS A 175 10.11 3.37 10.68
CA LYS A 175 11.14 2.40 10.30
C LYS A 175 10.55 0.99 10.24
N TYR A 176 11.05 0.22 9.30
CA TYR A 176 10.66 -1.17 9.10
C TYR A 176 11.91 -2.03 9.05
N GLU A 177 11.89 -3.19 9.71
CA GLU A 177 12.84 -4.27 9.42
C GLU A 177 12.12 -5.32 8.58
N ILE A 178 12.74 -5.74 7.48
CA ILE A 178 12.20 -6.67 6.49
C ILE A 178 13.08 -7.91 6.50
N PHE A 179 12.48 -9.07 6.73
CA PHE A 179 13.19 -10.34 6.80
C PHE A 179 13.05 -11.05 5.47
N VAL A 180 14.18 -11.30 4.81
CA VAL A 180 14.28 -12.03 3.54
C VAL A 180 14.96 -13.36 3.82
N GLU A 181 14.26 -14.46 3.60
CA GLU A 181 14.80 -15.81 3.82
C GLU A 181 15.87 -16.11 2.76
N LYS A 182 17.01 -16.66 3.20
CA LYS A 182 18.23 -16.73 2.37
C LYS A 182 18.15 -17.68 1.18
N ASP A 183 17.44 -18.79 1.31
CA ASP A 183 17.40 -19.81 0.24
C ASP A 183 16.36 -19.46 -0.83
N SER A 184 15.17 -19.00 -0.42
CA SER A 184 14.07 -18.65 -1.33
C SER A 184 14.10 -17.21 -1.81
N HIS A 185 14.84 -16.33 -1.13
CA HIS A 185 14.82 -14.88 -1.34
C HIS A 185 13.43 -14.23 -1.15
N MET A 186 12.50 -14.91 -0.49
CA MET A 186 11.16 -14.40 -0.22
C MET A 186 11.11 -13.62 1.11
N ILE A 187 10.30 -12.56 1.14
CA ILE A 187 9.98 -11.86 2.38
C ILE A 187 9.04 -12.74 3.22
N THR A 188 9.42 -13.00 4.47
CA THR A 188 8.66 -13.87 5.39
C THR A 188 7.92 -13.10 6.46
N GLN A 189 8.48 -11.98 6.92
CA GLN A 189 7.88 -11.13 7.93
C GLN A 189 8.50 -9.73 7.92
N TRP A 190 7.90 -8.83 8.69
CA TRP A 190 8.42 -7.50 8.93
C TRP A 190 8.15 -7.04 10.35
N LYS A 191 8.99 -6.13 10.83
CA LYS A 191 8.82 -5.44 12.11
C LYS A 191 8.57 -3.97 11.89
N TYR A 192 7.68 -3.41 12.69
CA TYR A 192 7.30 -2.00 12.65
C TYR A 192 7.89 -1.21 13.82
N TYR A 193 8.46 -0.06 13.53
CA TYR A 193 8.96 0.89 14.51
C TYR A 193 8.29 2.26 14.25
N PRO A 194 7.54 2.81 15.22
CA PRO A 194 6.88 4.11 15.04
C PRO A 194 7.83 5.28 14.79
N LYS A 195 9.08 5.17 15.23
CA LYS A 195 10.15 6.11 14.90
C LYS A 195 11.43 5.36 14.54
N ALA A 196 12.28 5.97 13.73
CA ALA A 196 13.55 5.38 13.32
C ALA A 196 14.49 5.07 14.49
N ASP A 197 14.48 5.88 15.55
CA ASP A 197 15.31 5.74 16.74
C ASP A 197 14.76 4.73 17.78
N ASN A 198 13.54 4.22 17.62
CA ASN A 198 13.02 3.15 18.46
C ASN A 198 13.91 1.89 18.37
N THR A 199 14.31 1.36 19.52
CA THR A 199 15.11 0.13 19.64
C THR A 199 14.26 -1.14 19.60
N GLU A 200 13.00 -1.05 20.02
CA GLU A 200 12.05 -2.18 20.03
C GLU A 200 10.95 -2.01 18.99
N ALA A 201 10.61 -3.12 18.33
CA ALA A 201 9.51 -3.16 17.39
C ALA A 201 8.18 -3.11 18.14
N ARG A 202 7.24 -2.31 17.64
CA ARG A 202 5.88 -2.27 18.17
C ARG A 202 5.12 -3.56 17.86
N PHE A 203 5.38 -4.16 16.70
CA PHE A 203 4.85 -5.46 16.31
C PHE A 203 5.72 -6.09 15.23
N GLU A 204 5.51 -7.40 15.05
CA GLU A 204 6.04 -8.20 13.96
C GLU A 204 4.88 -8.91 13.26
N ILE A 205 4.85 -8.86 11.94
CA ILE A 205 3.76 -9.41 11.14
C ILE A 205 4.33 -10.29 10.01
N PRO A 206 3.80 -11.50 9.83
CA PRO A 206 4.26 -12.39 8.77
C PRO A 206 3.67 -11.99 7.41
N TRP A 207 4.35 -12.37 6.34
CA TRP A 207 3.83 -12.47 4.98
C TRP A 207 3.64 -13.95 4.67
N LYS A 208 2.38 -14.38 4.50
CA LYS A 208 2.01 -15.78 4.27
C LYS A 208 1.17 -15.93 3.00
N ASN A 209 1.00 -17.17 2.56
CA ASN A 209 0.19 -17.52 1.40
C ASN A 209 0.60 -16.76 0.12
N TRP A 210 1.90 -16.76 -0.15
CA TRP A 210 2.44 -16.27 -1.41
C TRP A 210 1.94 -17.13 -2.57
N ALA A 211 1.33 -16.51 -3.57
CA ALA A 211 0.88 -17.18 -4.78
C ALA A 211 1.04 -16.26 -6.00
N TYR A 212 1.12 -16.85 -7.19
CA TYR A 212 1.11 -16.10 -8.44
C TYR A 212 -0.30 -15.61 -8.78
N TYR A 213 -0.39 -14.34 -9.16
CA TYR A 213 -1.56 -13.68 -9.70
C TYR A 213 -1.18 -13.04 -11.03
N GLY A 214 -1.43 -13.77 -12.13
CA GLY A 214 -0.76 -13.47 -13.40
C GLY A 214 0.75 -13.74 -13.26
N ASP A 215 1.57 -12.77 -13.66
CA ASP A 215 3.03 -12.92 -13.72
C ASP A 215 3.76 -12.42 -12.45
N ILE A 216 3.01 -12.04 -11.41
CA ILE A 216 3.58 -11.55 -10.14
C ILE A 216 3.13 -12.38 -8.95
N MET A 217 3.95 -12.44 -7.91
CA MET A 217 3.56 -13.01 -6.62
C MET A 217 2.97 -11.95 -5.69
N LEU A 218 1.86 -12.30 -5.03
CA LEU A 218 1.26 -11.51 -3.95
C LEU A 218 0.97 -12.43 -2.76
N SER A 219 0.97 -11.86 -1.56
CA SER A 219 0.61 -12.54 -0.33
C SER A 219 -0.59 -11.86 0.29
N ASP A 220 -1.62 -12.64 0.58
CA ASP A 220 -2.90 -12.14 1.09
C ASP A 220 -3.12 -12.40 2.59
N ASP A 221 -2.17 -13.04 3.27
CA ASP A 221 -2.27 -13.42 4.68
C ASP A 221 -1.18 -12.72 5.54
N ARG A 222 -1.62 -12.04 6.60
CA ARG A 222 -0.79 -11.38 7.64
C ARG A 222 -0.98 -12.02 9.02
N GLY A 223 -1.32 -13.31 9.04
CA GLY A 223 -1.61 -14.13 10.22
C GLY A 223 -3.02 -13.90 10.78
N LYS A 224 -3.25 -12.77 11.44
CA LYS A 224 -4.56 -12.43 12.04
C LYS A 224 -5.39 -11.47 11.18
N MET A 225 -4.81 -10.98 10.10
CA MET A 225 -5.37 -9.95 9.23
C MET A 225 -5.13 -10.38 7.78
N ASN A 226 -6.10 -10.21 6.89
CA ASN A 226 -6.03 -10.73 5.52
C ASN A 226 -6.35 -9.63 4.50
N LEU A 227 -5.74 -9.72 3.32
CA LEU A 227 -6.00 -8.88 2.15
C LEU A 227 -6.92 -9.58 1.13
N SER A 228 -7.42 -10.77 1.46
CA SER A 228 -8.14 -11.67 0.58
C SER A 228 -9.63 -11.31 0.40
N PRO A 229 -10.24 -11.54 -0.78
CA PRO A 229 -9.61 -12.06 -2.00
C PRO A 229 -8.69 -11.02 -2.64
N VAL A 230 -7.56 -11.48 -3.20
CA VAL A 230 -6.67 -10.68 -4.06
C VAL A 230 -6.85 -11.18 -5.49
N ASN A 231 -6.90 -10.26 -6.46
CA ASN A 231 -6.93 -10.62 -7.88
C ASN A 231 -6.15 -9.62 -8.74
N VAL A 232 -5.68 -10.09 -9.90
CA VAL A 232 -5.05 -9.29 -10.95
C VAL A 232 -5.87 -9.42 -12.23
N TYR A 233 -6.08 -8.31 -12.93
CA TYR A 233 -6.73 -8.30 -14.24
C TYR A 233 -5.92 -7.48 -15.26
N GLN A 234 -5.99 -7.88 -16.52
CA GLN A 234 -5.45 -7.10 -17.64
C GLN A 234 -6.45 -6.05 -18.14
N SER A 235 -7.74 -6.32 -17.99
CA SER A 235 -8.81 -5.40 -18.38
C SER A 235 -9.98 -5.49 -17.42
N LEU A 236 -10.57 -4.35 -17.09
CA LEU A 236 -11.87 -4.23 -16.43
C LEU A 236 -12.74 -3.24 -17.20
N PRO A 237 -14.08 -3.38 -17.18
CA PRO A 237 -14.97 -2.36 -17.74
C PRO A 237 -14.70 -1.00 -17.09
N LYS A 238 -14.59 0.06 -17.89
CA LYS A 238 -14.37 1.44 -17.38
C LYS A 238 -15.37 1.84 -16.29
N SER A 239 -16.60 1.34 -16.40
CA SER A 239 -17.67 1.57 -15.43
C SER A 239 -17.31 1.15 -14.00
N VAL A 240 -16.40 0.21 -13.80
CA VAL A 240 -15.93 -0.18 -12.46
C VAL A 240 -15.36 1.02 -11.70
N LEU A 241 -14.62 1.88 -12.41
CA LEU A 241 -13.91 3.04 -11.84
C LEU A 241 -14.66 4.36 -12.03
N THR A 242 -15.73 4.39 -12.82
CA THR A 242 -16.46 5.64 -13.15
C THR A 242 -17.93 5.63 -12.78
N SER A 243 -18.51 4.48 -12.42
CA SER A 243 -19.93 4.34 -12.06
C SER A 243 -20.09 3.95 -10.59
N PRO A 244 -21.05 4.57 -9.86
CA PRO A 244 -21.37 4.15 -8.51
C PRO A 244 -22.18 2.86 -8.43
N ALA A 245 -22.52 2.24 -9.58
CA ALA A 245 -23.19 0.96 -9.60
C ALA A 245 -22.37 -0.12 -8.87
N SER A 246 -23.08 -1.09 -8.29
CA SER A 246 -22.47 -2.26 -7.66
C SER A 246 -21.60 -3.03 -8.67
N VAL A 247 -20.49 -3.58 -8.18
CA VAL A 247 -19.54 -4.41 -8.95
C VAL A 247 -19.42 -5.81 -8.34
N GLN A 248 -20.52 -6.36 -7.82
CA GLN A 248 -20.59 -7.69 -7.17
C GLN A 248 -20.03 -8.85 -8.01
N ASN A 249 -19.85 -8.67 -9.31
CA ASN A 249 -19.18 -9.64 -10.19
C ASN A 249 -17.65 -9.67 -10.02
N ILE A 250 -17.06 -8.72 -9.28
CA ILE A 250 -15.65 -8.71 -8.90
C ILE A 250 -15.54 -9.30 -7.49
N PRO A 251 -14.81 -10.42 -7.28
CA PRO A 251 -14.64 -11.01 -5.97
C PRO A 251 -14.13 -10.01 -4.93
N GLY A 252 -14.82 -9.93 -3.79
CA GLY A 252 -14.48 -9.04 -2.68
C GLY A 252 -15.26 -7.73 -2.65
N ALA A 253 -16.01 -7.38 -3.71
CA ALA A 253 -16.90 -6.23 -3.71
C ALA A 253 -17.90 -6.27 -2.54
N ILE A 254 -18.16 -5.12 -1.93
CA ILE A 254 -18.92 -4.96 -0.69
C ILE A 254 -20.28 -4.31 -0.96
N LEU A 255 -20.36 -3.36 -1.89
CA LEU A 255 -21.55 -2.54 -2.17
C LEU A 255 -22.36 -3.02 -3.39
#